data_AF-A0A9P3CPB9-F1
#
_entry.id   AF-A0A9P3CPB9-F1
#
_cell.length_a   1.000
_cell.length_b   1.000
_cell.length_c   1.000
_cell.angle_alpha   90.00
_cell.angle_beta   90.00
_cell.angle_gamma   90.00
#
_symmetry.space_group_name_H-M   'P 1'
#
loop_
_entity.id
_entity.type
_entity.pdbx_description
1 polymer ?
#
loop_
_entity_poly.entity_id
_entity_poly.type
_entity_poly.pdbx_seq_one_letter_code
_entity_poly.pdbx_strand_id
1 'polypeptide(L)'
;MAALLQLRDFGIPERPDKALRLDGQPLSIVDEETFNAECDSSALTPATGVATVLYNWCPEALLALLDTENWFSFTWTLTINQGEDNETKFEIGRIRQQVTMGILDKEGLWKVMVTYDMTSTEHESTESSWQPNMEETMVDDKNVEDAAEVRRLGVSFVKDMILHRRWLTGKKMRHEFFVESPHIGMDPWEDGMRMNPRWLYESLDLSKCSTCTSAAESHKSLNRCGRCGTAAYCSSACQQRDWPVHKAVCTMSMEDRGKALHYSQHGGLANWRDSIQD
;
A
#
# COMPACT_ATOMS: atom_id res chain seq x y z
N MET A 1 -0.63 23.57 -11.64
CA MET A 1 -1.16 22.22 -11.86
C MET A 1 -0.19 21.24 -11.26
N ALA A 2 -0.65 20.31 -10.43
CA ALA A 2 0.20 19.24 -9.90
C ALA A 2 0.84 18.47 -11.08
N ALA A 3 2.17 18.35 -11.12
CA ALA A 3 2.82 17.55 -12.15
C ALA A 3 2.64 16.05 -11.84
N LEU A 4 2.53 15.25 -12.90
CA LEU A 4 2.44 13.79 -12.80
C LEU A 4 3.72 13.15 -13.32
N LEU A 5 4.28 12.22 -12.54
CA LEU A 5 5.43 11.40 -12.89
C LEU A 5 4.94 10.03 -13.35
N GLN A 6 5.20 9.69 -14.61
CA GLN A 6 4.84 8.40 -15.18
C GLN A 6 5.83 7.32 -14.72
N LEU A 7 5.32 6.21 -14.18
CA LEU A 7 6.11 5.08 -13.72
C LEU A 7 6.31 4.06 -14.84
N ARG A 8 7.21 4.36 -15.80
CA ARG A 8 7.37 3.57 -17.04
C ARG A 8 7.95 2.17 -16.85
N ASP A 9 8.91 2.05 -15.93
CA ASP A 9 9.62 0.79 -15.67
C ASP A 9 9.05 0.05 -14.44
N PHE A 10 7.84 0.40 -14.03
CA PHE A 10 7.17 -0.16 -12.88
C PHE A 10 6.12 -1.16 -13.30
N GLY A 11 6.31 -2.42 -12.92
CA GLY A 11 5.46 -3.53 -13.34
C GLY A 11 5.41 -4.63 -12.29
N ILE A 12 4.38 -5.46 -12.39
CA ILE A 12 4.26 -6.66 -11.55
C ILE A 12 5.33 -7.67 -12.02
N PRO A 13 6.18 -8.18 -11.11
CA PRO A 13 7.18 -9.20 -11.44
C PRO A 13 6.56 -10.39 -12.17
N GLU A 14 7.32 -10.99 -13.08
CA GLU A 14 6.89 -12.10 -13.97
C GLU A 14 5.77 -11.74 -14.97
N ARG A 15 5.28 -10.49 -14.98
CA ARG A 15 4.33 -9.97 -15.98
C ARG A 15 4.82 -8.66 -16.63
N PRO A 16 6.05 -8.61 -17.18
CA PRO A 16 6.66 -7.36 -17.65
C PRO A 16 5.91 -6.70 -18.82
N ASP A 17 5.20 -7.49 -19.64
CA ASP A 17 4.52 -6.99 -20.83
C ASP A 17 3.15 -6.34 -20.54
N LYS A 18 2.64 -6.47 -19.31
CA LYS A 18 1.35 -5.89 -18.91
C LYS A 18 1.57 -4.49 -18.34
N ALA A 19 1.55 -3.49 -19.22
CA ALA A 19 1.67 -2.08 -18.81
C ALA A 19 0.60 -1.72 -17.78
N LEU A 20 1.04 -1.25 -16.60
CA LEU A 20 0.13 -0.85 -15.53
C LEU A 20 -0.58 0.45 -15.88
N ARG A 21 -1.88 0.48 -15.62
CA ARG A 21 -2.76 1.63 -15.88
C ARG A 21 -3.59 1.98 -14.67
N LEU A 22 -3.87 3.27 -14.53
CA LEU A 22 -4.84 3.81 -13.59
C LEU A 22 -5.73 4.79 -14.34
N ASP A 23 -7.04 4.71 -14.12
CA ASP A 23 -8.04 5.50 -14.82
C ASP A 23 -7.91 5.45 -16.37
N GLY A 24 -7.50 4.30 -16.92
CA GLY A 24 -7.23 4.12 -18.35
C GLY A 24 -5.92 4.72 -18.85
N GLN A 25 -5.24 5.53 -18.04
CA GLN A 25 -3.98 6.19 -18.36
C GLN A 25 -2.78 5.36 -17.90
N PRO A 26 -1.59 5.54 -18.50
CA PRO A 26 -0.37 4.95 -17.97
C PRO A 26 -0.16 5.32 -16.50
N LEU A 27 0.23 4.34 -15.69
CA LEU A 27 0.43 4.51 -14.26
C LEU A 27 1.33 5.72 -13.96
N SER A 28 0.79 6.65 -13.17
CA SER A 28 1.46 7.89 -12.81
C SER A 28 1.17 8.22 -11.34
N ILE A 29 2.08 8.98 -10.73
CA ILE A 29 1.95 9.52 -9.37
C ILE A 29 2.13 11.04 -9.40
N VAL A 30 1.69 11.73 -8.36
CA VAL A 30 1.94 13.16 -8.20
C VAL A 30 3.42 13.40 -7.90
N ASP A 31 4.00 14.39 -8.56
CA ASP A 31 5.31 14.93 -8.21
C ASP A 31 5.23 15.75 -6.91
N GLU A 32 5.80 15.21 -5.84
CA GLU A 32 5.75 15.84 -4.51
C GLU A 32 6.47 17.18 -4.43
N GLU A 33 7.45 17.46 -5.29
CA GLU A 33 8.17 18.73 -5.28
C GLU A 33 7.29 19.89 -5.79
N THR A 34 6.26 19.54 -6.58
CA THR A 34 5.34 20.50 -7.20
C THR A 34 3.98 20.59 -6.52
N PHE A 35 3.69 19.68 -5.58
CA PHE A 35 2.40 19.60 -4.91
C PHE A 35 2.38 20.37 -3.58
N ASN A 36 1.54 21.39 -3.49
CA ASN A 36 1.38 22.20 -2.29
C ASN A 36 -0.09 22.65 -2.12
N ALA A 37 -0.40 23.31 -1.00
CA ALA A 37 -1.77 23.71 -0.68
C ALA A 37 -2.42 24.64 -1.73
N GLU A 38 -1.60 25.42 -2.44
CA GLU A 38 -2.02 26.40 -3.45
C GLU A 38 -2.03 25.82 -4.88
N CYS A 39 -1.55 24.59 -5.06
CA CYS A 39 -1.48 23.99 -6.38
C CYS A 39 -2.89 23.66 -6.91
N ASP A 40 -3.07 23.92 -8.20
CA ASP A 40 -4.24 23.45 -8.94
C ASP A 40 -4.25 21.91 -8.95
N SER A 41 -5.17 21.37 -8.15
CA SER A 41 -5.41 19.93 -7.96
C SER A 41 -6.54 19.41 -8.84
N SER A 42 -6.95 20.13 -9.89
CA SER A 42 -7.99 19.67 -10.82
C SER A 42 -7.66 18.35 -11.52
N ALA A 43 -6.37 18.05 -11.71
CA ALA A 43 -5.88 16.79 -12.28
C ALA A 43 -5.72 15.65 -11.25
N LEU A 44 -5.91 15.91 -9.95
CA LEU A 44 -5.77 14.90 -8.90
C LEU A 44 -7.01 14.02 -8.85
N THR A 45 -6.87 12.76 -9.27
CA THR A 45 -7.91 11.74 -9.08
C THR A 45 -7.65 10.94 -7.79
N PRO A 46 -8.69 10.33 -7.17
CA PRO A 46 -8.50 9.39 -6.06
C PRO A 46 -7.51 8.28 -6.39
N ALA A 47 -7.59 7.69 -7.59
CA ALA A 47 -6.69 6.64 -8.04
C ALA A 47 -5.22 7.08 -8.07
N THR A 48 -4.95 8.24 -8.69
CA THR A 48 -3.60 8.81 -8.78
C THR A 48 -3.06 9.18 -7.39
N GLY A 49 -3.93 9.70 -6.51
CA GLY A 49 -3.56 10.04 -5.15
C GLY A 49 -3.23 8.82 -4.29
N VAL A 50 -4.05 7.76 -4.35
CA VAL A 50 -3.76 6.47 -3.70
C VAL A 50 -2.43 5.89 -4.20
N ALA A 51 -2.21 5.90 -5.51
CA ALA A 51 -0.96 5.42 -6.10
C ALA A 51 0.25 6.20 -5.58
N THR A 52 0.13 7.53 -5.46
CA THR A 52 1.16 8.40 -4.89
C THR A 52 1.50 8.00 -3.47
N VAL A 53 0.49 7.78 -2.62
CA VAL A 53 0.69 7.43 -1.20
C VAL A 53 1.38 6.07 -1.08
N LEU A 54 0.85 5.04 -1.75
CA LEU A 54 1.39 3.69 -1.65
C LEU A 54 2.80 3.60 -2.24
N TYR A 55 3.05 4.21 -3.41
CA TYR A 55 4.37 4.21 -4.03
C TYR A 55 5.44 4.85 -3.15
N ASN A 56 5.14 6.01 -2.56
CA ASN A 56 6.08 6.70 -1.69
C ASN A 56 6.27 6.01 -0.33
N TRP A 57 5.28 5.24 0.14
CA TRP A 57 5.44 4.39 1.32
C TRP A 57 6.29 3.15 1.03
N CYS A 58 5.86 2.35 0.06
CA CYS A 58 6.56 1.15 -0.41
C CYS A 58 6.03 0.77 -1.80
N PRO A 59 6.83 0.82 -2.88
CA PRO A 59 6.36 0.54 -4.23
C PRO A 59 5.62 -0.81 -4.35
N GLU A 60 6.10 -1.85 -3.66
CA GLU A 60 5.47 -3.18 -3.67
C GLU A 60 4.04 -3.17 -3.10
N ALA A 61 3.67 -2.20 -2.26
CA ALA A 61 2.29 -2.01 -1.81
C ALA A 61 1.39 -1.46 -2.93
N LEU A 62 1.91 -0.59 -3.81
CA LEU A 62 1.18 -0.17 -5.02
C LEU A 62 1.04 -1.35 -5.99
N LEU A 63 2.06 -2.19 -6.14
CA LEU A 63 1.91 -3.43 -6.91
C LEU A 63 0.80 -4.31 -6.33
N ALA A 64 0.73 -4.47 -5.01
CA ALA A 64 -0.32 -5.25 -4.36
C ALA A 64 -1.74 -4.72 -4.61
N LEU A 65 -1.91 -3.39 -4.67
CA LEU A 65 -3.18 -2.76 -5.08
C LEU A 65 -3.57 -3.14 -6.53
N LEU A 66 -2.60 -3.19 -7.43
CA LEU A 66 -2.84 -3.39 -8.86
C LEU A 66 -2.86 -4.87 -9.28
N ASP A 67 -2.24 -5.74 -8.49
CA ASP A 67 -2.14 -7.18 -8.76
C ASP A 67 -3.36 -7.94 -8.23
N THR A 68 -4.47 -7.78 -8.95
CA THR A 68 -5.75 -8.42 -8.60
C THR A 68 -5.80 -9.92 -8.92
N GLU A 69 -4.76 -10.46 -9.56
CA GLU A 69 -4.63 -11.89 -9.84
C GLU A 69 -4.01 -12.65 -8.66
N ASN A 70 -3.01 -12.07 -7.97
CA ASN A 70 -2.38 -12.74 -6.82
C ASN A 70 -3.07 -12.44 -5.48
N TRP A 71 -3.62 -11.22 -5.33
CA TRP A 71 -4.20 -10.76 -4.07
C TRP A 71 -5.73 -10.71 -4.18
N PHE A 72 -6.41 -11.42 -3.29
CA PHE A 72 -7.86 -11.30 -3.12
C PHE A 72 -8.19 -9.94 -2.50
N SER A 73 -7.47 -9.60 -1.44
CA SER A 73 -7.53 -8.30 -0.78
C SER A 73 -6.13 -7.79 -0.44
N PHE A 74 -6.03 -6.48 -0.26
CA PHE A 74 -4.94 -5.89 0.51
C PHE A 74 -5.49 -4.74 1.36
N THR A 75 -4.83 -4.47 2.46
CA THR A 75 -5.15 -3.34 3.34
C THR A 75 -3.87 -2.67 3.79
N TRP A 76 -3.76 -1.36 3.58
CA TRP A 76 -2.74 -0.51 4.19
C TRP A 76 -3.40 0.41 5.20
N THR A 77 -2.79 0.55 6.37
CA THR A 77 -3.23 1.51 7.37
C THR A 77 -2.09 2.40 7.84
N LEU A 78 -2.44 3.60 8.29
CA LEU A 78 -1.61 4.47 9.10
C LEU A 78 -2.40 4.89 10.35
N THR A 79 -1.93 4.48 11.53
CA THR A 79 -2.40 5.05 12.80
C THR A 79 -1.51 6.22 13.19
N ILE A 80 -2.12 7.34 13.58
CA ILE A 80 -1.46 8.53 14.16
C ILE A 80 -1.98 8.73 15.58
N ASN A 81 -1.11 9.24 16.46
CA ASN A 81 -1.38 9.37 17.90
C ASN A 81 -1.74 8.02 18.56
N GLN A 82 -1.07 6.95 18.14
CA GLN A 82 -1.31 5.61 18.66
C GLN A 82 -1.27 5.56 20.19
N GLY A 83 -2.33 5.05 20.80
CA GLY A 83 -2.53 4.91 22.24
C GLY A 83 -3.09 6.16 22.94
N GLU A 84 -3.45 7.21 22.20
CA GLU A 84 -3.99 8.45 22.74
C GLU A 84 -5.50 8.60 22.45
N ASP A 85 -6.17 9.48 23.19
CA ASP A 85 -7.62 9.72 23.00
C ASP A 85 -7.99 10.29 21.63
N ASN A 86 -7.04 10.97 20.98
CA ASN A 86 -7.18 11.49 19.62
C ASN A 86 -6.47 10.61 18.57
N GLU A 87 -6.35 9.30 18.84
CA GLU A 87 -5.90 8.33 17.85
C GLU A 87 -6.80 8.40 16.61
N THR A 88 -6.18 8.35 15.43
CA THR A 88 -6.88 8.36 14.15
C THR A 88 -6.18 7.39 13.23
N LYS A 89 -6.96 6.55 12.56
CA LYS A 89 -6.47 5.57 11.59
C LYS A 89 -6.90 5.99 10.19
N PHE A 90 -5.95 6.00 9.27
CA PHE A 90 -6.18 6.14 7.84
C PHE A 90 -6.08 4.77 7.22
N GLU A 91 -6.95 4.48 6.27
CA GLU A 91 -6.98 3.18 5.60
C GLU A 91 -7.11 3.35 4.09
N ILE A 92 -6.38 2.51 3.36
CA ILE A 92 -6.55 2.26 1.93
C ILE A 92 -6.58 0.74 1.78
N GLY A 93 -7.74 0.21 1.41
CA GLY A 93 -7.95 -1.21 1.16
C GLY A 93 -8.49 -1.46 -0.24
N ARG A 94 -8.38 -2.71 -0.68
CA ARG A 94 -9.08 -3.19 -1.87
C ARG A 94 -9.47 -4.64 -1.65
N ILE A 95 -10.71 -4.95 -1.98
CA ILE A 95 -11.21 -6.33 -2.11
C ILE A 95 -11.61 -6.52 -3.56
N ARG A 96 -10.94 -7.42 -4.28
CA ARG A 96 -11.14 -7.66 -5.71
C ARG A 96 -11.04 -6.37 -6.54
N GLN A 97 -12.13 -5.90 -7.13
CA GLN A 97 -12.17 -4.72 -7.97
C GLN A 97 -12.73 -3.50 -7.22
N GLN A 98 -12.91 -3.57 -5.90
CA GLN A 98 -13.43 -2.46 -5.13
C GLN A 98 -12.33 -1.90 -4.23
N VAL A 99 -12.10 -0.60 -4.31
CA VAL A 99 -11.12 0.12 -3.49
C VAL A 99 -11.88 0.96 -2.47
N THR A 100 -11.47 0.85 -1.22
CA THR A 100 -12.03 1.59 -0.10
C THR A 100 -10.94 2.42 0.54
N MET A 101 -11.21 3.68 0.84
CA MET A 101 -10.25 4.54 1.53
C MET A 101 -10.95 5.47 2.50
N GLY A 102 -10.28 5.84 3.59
CA GLY A 102 -10.91 6.74 4.54
C GLY A 102 -10.25 6.79 5.92
N ILE A 103 -11.04 7.24 6.88
CA ILE A 103 -10.62 7.58 8.23
C ILE A 103 -11.49 6.81 9.21
N LEU A 104 -10.82 6.15 10.17
CA LEU A 104 -11.42 5.49 11.31
C LEU A 104 -10.99 6.18 12.61
N ASP A 105 -11.84 6.09 13.63
CA ASP A 105 -11.52 6.52 14.98
C ASP A 105 -10.71 5.47 15.76
N LYS A 106 -10.51 5.70 17.07
CA LYS A 106 -9.71 4.82 17.93
C LYS A 106 -10.41 3.49 18.22
N GLU A 107 -11.73 3.45 18.12
CA GLU A 107 -12.55 2.24 18.23
C GLU A 107 -12.57 1.43 16.92
N GLY A 108 -12.05 2.00 15.82
CA GLY A 108 -12.06 1.36 14.51
C GLY A 108 -13.39 1.54 13.77
N LEU A 109 -14.19 2.53 14.16
CA LEU A 109 -15.41 2.90 13.44
C LEU A 109 -15.08 3.90 12.33
N TRP A 110 -15.69 3.72 11.17
CA TRP A 110 -15.52 4.61 10.03
C TRP A 110 -16.15 5.99 10.32
N LYS A 111 -15.33 7.04 10.25
CA LYS A 111 -15.78 8.43 10.21
C LYS A 111 -16.03 8.89 8.78
N VAL A 112 -15.20 8.42 7.86
CA VAL A 112 -15.37 8.65 6.43
C VAL A 112 -14.87 7.41 5.74
N MET A 113 -15.69 6.79 4.92
CA MET A 113 -15.34 5.66 4.05
C MET A 113 -15.78 6.01 2.64
N VAL A 114 -14.83 6.08 1.72
CA VAL A 114 -15.07 6.42 0.32
C VAL A 114 -14.70 5.22 -0.54
N THR A 115 -15.65 4.75 -1.33
CA THR A 115 -15.53 3.50 -2.07
C THR A 115 -15.63 3.75 -3.57
N TYR A 116 -14.78 3.05 -4.33
CA TYR A 116 -14.74 3.11 -5.78
C TYR A 116 -14.65 1.72 -6.39
N ASP A 117 -15.37 1.48 -7.47
CA ASP A 117 -15.25 0.28 -8.29
C ASP A 117 -14.26 0.50 -9.43
N MET A 118 -13.27 -0.38 -9.53
CA MET A 118 -12.30 -0.48 -10.61
C MET A 118 -12.97 -1.13 -11.82
N THR A 119 -13.02 -0.40 -12.93
CA THR A 119 -13.58 -0.91 -14.18
C THR A 119 -12.70 -2.04 -14.75
N SER A 120 -13.32 -3.18 -15.08
CA SER A 120 -12.63 -4.27 -15.79
C SER A 120 -12.48 -3.91 -17.27
N THR A 121 -11.33 -4.25 -17.85
CA THR A 121 -10.95 -3.91 -19.23
C THR A 121 -11.64 -4.75 -20.31
N GLU A 122 -12.60 -5.61 -19.97
CA GLU A 122 -13.07 -6.67 -20.88
C GLU A 122 -14.18 -6.25 -21.85
N HIS A 123 -14.91 -5.16 -21.59
CA HIS A 123 -15.94 -4.66 -22.50
C HIS A 123 -15.85 -3.14 -22.71
N GLU A 124 -15.70 -2.76 -23.98
CA GLU A 124 -15.45 -1.42 -24.48
C GLU A 124 -16.52 -0.38 -24.04
N SER A 125 -16.10 0.61 -23.26
CA SER A 125 -16.52 2.01 -23.41
C SER A 125 -15.60 2.94 -22.61
N THR A 126 -14.81 3.73 -23.34
CA THR A 126 -14.14 5.03 -23.10
C THR A 126 -13.94 5.69 -21.72
N GLU A 127 -14.46 5.19 -20.59
CA GLU A 127 -14.22 5.75 -19.25
C GLU A 127 -13.80 4.64 -18.28
N SER A 128 -12.58 4.14 -18.46
CA SER A 128 -11.94 3.19 -17.57
C SER A 128 -11.40 3.87 -16.30
N SER A 129 -12.18 4.78 -15.69
CA SER A 129 -11.86 5.44 -14.43
C SER A 129 -12.49 4.72 -13.25
N TRP A 130 -11.92 4.90 -12.05
CA TRP A 130 -12.54 4.47 -10.81
C TRP A 130 -13.91 5.12 -10.66
N GLN A 131 -14.94 4.29 -10.57
CA GLN A 131 -16.33 4.76 -10.48
C GLN A 131 -16.76 4.86 -9.02
N PRO A 132 -17.31 6.00 -8.59
CA PRO A 132 -17.75 6.18 -7.20
C PRO A 132 -18.87 5.20 -6.87
N ASN A 133 -18.74 4.49 -5.75
CA ASN A 133 -19.75 3.57 -5.25
C ASN A 133 -20.51 4.22 -4.09
N MET A 134 -21.75 4.65 -4.36
CA MET A 134 -22.61 5.37 -3.40
C MET A 134 -23.23 4.45 -2.34
N GLU A 135 -23.37 3.15 -2.65
CA GLU A 135 -23.97 2.17 -1.73
C GLU A 135 -23.04 1.86 -0.56
N GLU A 136 -21.73 1.85 -0.84
CA GLU A 136 -20.66 1.53 0.13
C GLU A 136 -19.95 2.77 0.68
N THR A 137 -20.21 3.98 0.14
CA THR A 137 -19.60 5.23 0.64
C THR A 137 -20.45 5.81 1.76
N MET A 138 -19.81 6.07 2.91
CA MET A 138 -20.47 6.65 4.08
C MET A 138 -19.61 7.72 4.78
N VAL A 139 -20.29 8.67 5.40
CA VAL A 139 -19.72 9.65 6.32
C VAL A 139 -20.45 9.52 7.64
N ASP A 140 -19.68 9.26 8.70
CA ASP A 140 -20.18 8.70 9.95
C ASP A 140 -21.12 7.52 9.63
N ASP A 141 -22.34 7.50 10.16
CA ASP A 141 -23.31 6.41 9.93
C ASP A 141 -24.28 6.67 8.76
N LYS A 142 -23.91 7.51 7.79
CA LYS A 142 -24.81 7.90 6.68
C LYS A 142 -24.19 7.68 5.31
N ASN A 143 -24.92 7.00 4.44
CA ASN A 143 -24.53 6.83 3.05
C ASN A 143 -24.53 8.15 2.30
N VAL A 144 -23.62 8.28 1.33
CA VAL A 144 -23.53 9.43 0.44
C VAL A 144 -24.29 9.13 -0.86
N GLU A 145 -25.36 9.88 -1.11
CA GLU A 145 -26.27 9.64 -2.25
C GLU A 145 -25.84 10.34 -3.55
N ASP A 146 -24.73 11.09 -3.55
CA ASP A 146 -24.25 11.85 -4.71
C ASP A 146 -22.83 11.43 -5.12
N ALA A 147 -22.69 10.91 -6.33
CA ALA A 147 -21.42 10.52 -6.93
C ALA A 147 -20.39 11.67 -7.00
N ALA A 148 -20.83 12.92 -7.20
CA ALA A 148 -19.93 14.07 -7.21
C ALA A 148 -19.34 14.33 -5.81
N GLU A 149 -20.14 14.12 -4.77
CA GLU A 149 -19.71 14.21 -3.39
C GLU A 149 -18.72 13.09 -3.03
N VAL A 150 -18.98 11.84 -3.46
CA VAL A 150 -18.02 10.73 -3.31
C VAL A 150 -16.66 11.10 -3.91
N ARG A 151 -16.65 11.63 -5.14
CA ARG A 151 -15.43 12.12 -5.82
C ARG A 151 -14.74 13.23 -5.01
N ARG A 152 -15.51 14.20 -4.50
CA ARG A 152 -14.98 15.30 -3.68
C ARG A 152 -14.31 14.79 -2.40
N LEU A 153 -14.96 13.85 -1.70
CA LEU A 153 -14.43 13.23 -0.47
C LEU A 153 -13.15 12.44 -0.77
N GLY A 154 -13.12 11.62 -1.82
CA GLY A 154 -11.94 10.87 -2.22
C GLY A 154 -10.76 11.77 -2.58
N VAL A 155 -10.99 12.83 -3.37
CA VAL A 155 -9.94 13.81 -3.71
C VAL A 155 -9.46 14.55 -2.45
N SER A 156 -10.37 14.93 -1.55
CA SER A 156 -10.01 15.58 -0.28
C SER A 156 -9.14 14.68 0.59
N PHE A 157 -9.48 13.39 0.68
CA PHE A 157 -8.71 12.40 1.42
C PHE A 157 -7.29 12.28 0.88
N VAL A 158 -7.12 11.98 -0.42
CA VAL A 158 -5.77 11.79 -0.99
C VAL A 158 -4.97 13.09 -1.02
N LYS A 159 -5.61 14.25 -1.18
CA LYS A 159 -4.96 15.55 -1.07
C LYS A 159 -4.37 15.75 0.32
N ASP A 160 -5.13 15.45 1.37
CA ASP A 160 -4.64 15.50 2.76
C ASP A 160 -3.46 14.53 2.97
N MET A 161 -3.55 13.31 2.43
CA MET A 161 -2.46 12.31 2.53
C MET A 161 -1.16 12.85 1.93
N ILE A 162 -1.23 13.46 0.75
CA ILE A 162 -0.08 13.98 0.01
C ILE A 162 0.50 15.23 0.68
N LEU A 163 -0.35 16.20 1.04
CA LEU A 163 0.10 17.44 1.69
C LEU A 163 0.87 17.17 3.00
N HIS A 164 0.41 16.20 3.78
CA HIS A 164 1.03 15.83 5.05
C HIS A 164 2.04 14.69 4.93
N ARG A 165 2.35 14.23 3.71
CA ARG A 165 3.30 13.13 3.43
C ARG A 165 3.03 11.92 4.32
N ARG A 166 1.78 11.46 4.38
CA ARG A 166 1.32 10.38 5.28
C ARG A 166 1.83 8.98 4.91
N TRP A 167 2.87 8.88 4.09
CA TRP A 167 3.72 7.70 3.93
C TRP A 167 4.94 7.72 4.86
N LEU A 168 5.25 8.86 5.49
CA LEU A 168 6.30 8.97 6.50
C LEU A 168 5.80 8.50 7.86
N THR A 169 6.74 8.11 8.72
CA THR A 169 6.45 7.68 10.09
C THR A 169 7.14 8.56 11.13
N GLY A 170 6.71 8.42 12.38
CA GLY A 170 7.20 9.20 13.51
C GLY A 170 6.85 8.57 14.85
N LYS A 171 6.95 9.38 15.91
CA LYS A 171 6.52 8.99 17.26
C LYS A 171 5.00 8.79 17.26
N LYS A 172 4.51 7.72 17.90
CA LYS A 172 3.08 7.36 17.94
C LYS A 172 2.42 7.24 16.55
N MET A 173 3.21 7.00 15.50
CA MET A 173 2.70 6.66 14.18
C MET A 173 3.06 5.22 13.85
N ARG A 174 2.16 4.47 13.24
CA ARG A 174 2.43 3.08 12.84
C ARG A 174 1.70 2.78 11.54
N HIS A 175 2.43 2.24 10.57
CA HIS A 175 1.84 1.66 9.37
C HIS A 175 1.64 0.17 9.57
N GLU A 176 0.58 -0.38 9.04
CA GLU A 176 0.35 -1.82 8.97
C GLU A 176 -0.10 -2.18 7.56
N PHE A 177 0.16 -3.42 7.18
CA PHE A 177 -0.14 -3.90 5.83
C PHE A 177 -0.49 -5.37 5.88
N PHE A 178 -1.58 -5.71 5.22
CA PHE A 178 -2.19 -7.02 5.21
C PHE A 178 -2.54 -7.40 3.79
N VAL A 179 -2.42 -8.68 3.49
CA VAL A 179 -2.84 -9.26 2.21
C VAL A 179 -3.55 -10.58 2.45
N GLU A 180 -4.52 -10.87 1.59
CA GLU A 180 -5.11 -12.18 1.48
C GLU A 180 -4.87 -12.72 0.08
N SER A 181 -4.53 -13.99 -0.01
CA SER A 181 -4.39 -14.69 -1.27
C SER A 181 -5.18 -15.99 -1.22
N PRO A 182 -5.85 -16.39 -2.31
CA PRO A 182 -6.49 -17.70 -2.39
C PRO A 182 -5.53 -18.87 -2.13
N HIS A 183 -4.22 -18.65 -2.29
CA HIS A 183 -3.18 -19.67 -2.17
C HIS A 183 -2.68 -19.95 -0.74
N ILE A 184 -2.98 -19.10 0.24
CA ILE A 184 -2.54 -19.28 1.64
C ILE A 184 -3.69 -19.57 2.61
N GLY A 185 -4.89 -19.82 2.05
CA GLY A 185 -6.14 -19.84 2.79
C GLY A 185 -6.63 -18.44 3.12
N MET A 186 -7.95 -18.25 3.05
CA MET A 186 -8.62 -17.03 3.54
C MET A 186 -9.38 -17.42 4.79
N ASP A 187 -8.99 -16.91 5.94
CA ASP A 187 -9.78 -17.05 7.18
C ASP A 187 -10.81 -15.92 7.20
N PRO A 188 -12.12 -16.21 7.15
CA PRO A 188 -13.16 -15.18 7.20
C PRO A 188 -13.15 -14.31 8.47
N TRP A 189 -12.40 -14.70 9.50
CA TRP A 189 -12.36 -14.07 10.82
C TRP A 189 -11.05 -13.33 11.12
N GLU A 190 -10.08 -13.34 10.21
CA GLU A 190 -8.81 -12.62 10.35
C GLU A 190 -8.65 -11.51 9.30
N ASP A 191 -7.97 -10.41 9.65
CA ASP A 191 -7.72 -9.25 8.77
C ASP A 191 -6.69 -9.53 7.64
N GLY A 192 -6.52 -10.81 7.26
CA GLY A 192 -5.47 -11.29 6.37
C GLY A 192 -4.09 -11.39 7.01
N MET A 193 -3.11 -11.82 6.22
CA MET A 193 -1.74 -12.00 6.71
C MET A 193 -1.01 -10.66 6.76
N ARG A 194 -0.57 -10.27 7.95
CA ARG A 194 0.30 -9.10 8.16
C ARG A 194 1.66 -9.30 7.48
N MET A 195 2.04 -8.40 6.59
CA MET A 195 3.23 -8.55 5.75
C MET A 195 4.11 -7.30 5.67
N ASN A 196 5.38 -7.50 5.34
CA ASN A 196 6.19 -6.46 4.72
C ASN A 196 5.92 -6.51 3.21
N PRO A 197 5.48 -5.42 2.54
CA PRO A 197 5.22 -5.44 1.11
C PRO A 197 6.41 -5.90 0.26
N ARG A 198 7.64 -5.70 0.73
CA ARG A 198 8.86 -6.16 0.03
C ARG A 198 8.99 -7.68 -0.06
N TRP A 199 8.25 -8.42 0.76
CA TRP A 199 8.25 -9.89 0.74
C TRP A 199 7.16 -10.47 -0.16
N LEU A 200 6.38 -9.63 -0.83
CA LEU A 200 5.31 -10.09 -1.71
C LEU A 200 5.85 -10.75 -2.97
N TYR A 201 6.90 -10.20 -3.59
CA TYR A 201 7.40 -10.66 -4.89
C TYR A 201 8.88 -11.07 -4.86
N GLU A 202 9.55 -10.92 -3.73
CA GLU A 202 10.91 -11.37 -3.52
C GLU A 202 11.06 -12.01 -2.14
N SER A 203 11.94 -13.01 -2.03
CA SER A 203 12.32 -13.58 -0.74
C SER A 203 13.25 -12.64 0.02
N LEU A 204 13.26 -12.74 1.36
CA LEU A 204 14.21 -12.00 2.18
C LEU A 204 15.67 -12.29 1.78
N ASP A 205 16.37 -11.27 1.28
CA ASP A 205 17.80 -11.33 0.95
C ASP A 205 18.61 -10.41 1.87
N LEU A 206 19.31 -11.00 2.85
CA LEU A 206 20.17 -10.25 3.78
C LEU A 206 21.55 -9.91 3.22
N SER A 207 21.85 -10.28 1.96
CA SER A 207 23.07 -9.88 1.25
C SER A 207 22.92 -8.51 0.56
N LYS A 208 21.69 -8.01 0.45
CA LYS A 208 21.33 -6.71 -0.13
C LYS A 208 20.73 -5.77 0.90
N CYS A 209 20.86 -4.47 0.66
CA CYS A 209 20.22 -3.47 1.49
C CYS A 209 18.69 -3.50 1.27
N SER A 210 17.92 -3.64 2.35
CA SER A 210 16.45 -3.66 2.31
C SER A 210 15.82 -2.35 1.81
N THR A 211 16.60 -1.28 1.69
CA THR A 211 16.12 0.05 1.26
C THR A 211 16.52 0.41 -0.16
N CYS A 212 17.80 0.22 -0.52
CA CYS A 212 18.37 0.68 -1.79
C CYS A 212 18.86 -0.47 -2.67
N THR A 213 18.58 -1.72 -2.26
CA THR A 213 18.88 -2.99 -2.96
C THR A 213 20.36 -3.25 -3.29
N SER A 214 21.26 -2.33 -2.96
CA SER A 214 22.71 -2.49 -3.15
C SER A 214 23.25 -3.66 -2.34
N ALA A 215 24.07 -4.50 -2.97
CA ALA A 215 24.75 -5.60 -2.31
C ALA A 215 25.82 -5.09 -1.32
N ALA A 216 26.25 -5.96 -0.41
CA ALA A 216 27.43 -5.72 0.39
C ALA A 216 28.66 -5.47 -0.51
N GLU A 217 29.40 -4.39 -0.27
CA GLU A 217 30.70 -4.18 -0.90
C GLU A 217 31.72 -5.15 -0.31
N SER A 218 32.76 -5.52 -1.08
CA SER A 218 33.78 -6.51 -0.69
C SER A 218 34.47 -6.22 0.65
N HIS A 219 34.45 -4.96 1.10
CA HIS A 219 35.08 -4.51 2.36
C HIS A 219 34.09 -4.04 3.43
N LYS A 220 32.77 -4.10 3.20
CA LYS A 220 31.77 -3.60 4.15
C LYS A 220 30.52 -4.48 4.19
N SER A 221 30.37 -5.22 5.28
CA SER A 221 29.16 -5.98 5.57
C SER A 221 27.97 -5.07 5.86
N LEU A 222 26.77 -5.51 5.47
CA LEU A 222 25.53 -4.81 5.83
C LEU A 222 25.21 -4.98 7.32
N ASN A 223 24.62 -3.93 7.90
CA ASN A 223 24.15 -3.95 9.28
C ASN A 223 22.76 -4.58 9.34
N ARG A 224 22.64 -5.70 10.04
CA ARG A 224 21.33 -6.32 10.29
C ARG A 224 20.56 -5.54 11.34
N CYS A 225 19.23 -5.53 11.23
CA CYS A 225 18.37 -4.97 12.27
C CYS A 225 18.60 -5.73 13.59
N GLY A 226 19.15 -5.07 14.61
CA GLY A 226 19.51 -5.73 15.88
C GLY A 226 18.33 -6.28 16.69
N ARG A 227 17.10 -5.84 16.41
CA ARG A 227 15.89 -6.31 17.11
C ARG A 227 15.31 -7.59 16.50
N CYS A 228 15.09 -7.58 15.18
CA CYS A 228 14.39 -8.65 14.50
C CYS A 228 15.33 -9.52 13.64
N GLY A 229 16.43 -8.98 13.13
CA GLY A 229 17.36 -9.69 12.25
C GLY A 229 16.86 -9.91 10.81
N THR A 230 15.66 -9.43 10.46
CA THR A 230 14.98 -9.71 9.17
C THR A 230 15.04 -8.51 8.20
N ALA A 231 16.09 -7.70 8.31
CA ALA A 231 16.43 -6.63 7.38
C ALA A 231 17.92 -6.31 7.49
N ALA A 232 18.52 -5.82 6.40
CA ALA A 232 19.94 -5.48 6.31
C ALA A 232 20.13 -4.11 5.64
N TYR A 233 21.09 -3.31 6.14
CA TYR A 233 21.26 -1.93 5.69
C TYR A 233 22.73 -1.56 5.47
N CYS A 234 23.02 -0.84 4.38
CA CYS A 234 24.37 -0.32 4.11
C CYS A 234 24.76 0.85 5.02
N SER A 235 23.76 1.53 5.60
CA SER A 235 23.91 2.70 6.47
C SER A 235 22.71 2.88 7.39
N SER A 236 22.88 3.68 8.44
CA SER A 236 21.79 4.13 9.32
C SER A 236 20.74 4.98 8.56
N ALA A 237 21.15 5.69 7.51
CA ALA A 237 20.24 6.46 6.68
C ALA A 237 19.26 5.55 5.91
N CYS A 238 19.73 4.42 5.37
CA CYS A 238 18.86 3.42 4.77
C CYS A 238 17.91 2.80 5.81
N GLN A 239 18.41 2.45 6.99
CA GLN A 239 17.56 1.95 8.07
C GLN A 239 16.45 2.94 8.46
N GLN A 240 16.76 4.23 8.56
CA GLN A 240 15.76 5.27 8.87
C GLN A 240 14.73 5.43 7.75
N ARG A 241 15.16 5.38 6.48
CA ARG A 241 14.26 5.49 5.32
C ARG A 241 13.32 4.30 5.20
N ASP A 242 13.76 3.08 5.56
CA ASP A 242 12.92 1.88 5.54
C ASP A 242 11.99 1.78 6.76
N TRP A 243 12.23 2.57 7.80
CA TRP A 243 11.49 2.48 9.05
C TRP A 243 9.96 2.60 8.94
N PRO A 244 9.38 3.47 8.08
CA PRO A 244 7.92 3.51 7.88
C PRO A 244 7.32 2.16 7.48
N VAL A 245 8.06 1.33 6.74
CA VAL A 245 7.62 -0.01 6.29
C VAL A 245 8.04 -1.07 7.31
N HIS A 246 9.32 -1.07 7.71
CA HIS A 246 9.89 -2.11 8.55
C HIS A 246 9.37 -2.11 9.99
N LYS A 247 8.93 -0.97 10.51
CA LYS A 247 8.51 -0.83 11.92
C LYS A 247 7.47 -1.85 12.33
N ALA A 248 6.43 -2.06 11.52
CA ALA A 248 5.37 -3.01 11.84
C ALA A 248 5.90 -4.44 11.97
N VAL A 249 6.72 -4.89 11.02
CA VAL A 249 7.26 -6.25 11.03
C VAL A 249 8.36 -6.45 12.07
N CYS A 250 9.10 -5.40 12.40
CA CYS A 250 10.11 -5.41 13.46
C CYS A 250 9.50 -5.61 14.85
N THR A 251 8.24 -5.18 15.04
CA THR A 251 7.50 -5.33 16.30
C THR A 251 6.50 -6.50 16.31
N MET A 252 6.43 -7.29 15.24
CA MET A 252 5.63 -8.53 15.21
C MET A 252 6.17 -9.55 16.22
N SER A 253 5.29 -10.48 16.62
CA SER A 253 5.72 -11.67 17.35
C SER A 253 6.70 -12.50 16.52
N MET A 254 7.48 -13.37 17.17
CA MET A 254 8.36 -14.30 16.45
C MET A 254 7.57 -15.27 15.57
N GLU A 255 6.37 -15.68 16.03
CA GLU A 255 5.50 -16.60 15.31
C GLU A 255 4.97 -15.97 14.02
N ASP A 256 4.31 -14.81 14.10
CA ASP A 256 3.70 -14.16 12.93
C ASP A 256 4.76 -13.82 11.88
N ARG A 257 5.92 -13.35 12.35
CA ARG A 257 7.03 -13.03 11.47
C ARG A 257 7.65 -14.28 10.85
N GLY A 258 7.72 -15.37 11.61
CA GLY A 258 8.16 -16.67 11.11
C GLY A 258 7.23 -17.19 10.00
N LYS A 259 5.92 -17.11 10.22
CA LYS A 259 4.89 -17.45 9.21
C LYS A 259 5.05 -16.59 7.94
N ALA A 260 5.13 -15.27 8.08
CA ALA A 260 5.32 -14.35 6.95
C ALA A 260 6.59 -14.68 6.13
N LEU A 261 7.70 -15.01 6.79
CA LEU A 261 8.95 -15.40 6.13
C LEU A 261 8.85 -16.77 5.47
N HIS A 262 8.19 -17.74 6.11
CA HIS A 262 8.00 -19.07 5.56
C HIS A 262 7.24 -19.01 4.23
N TYR A 263 6.11 -18.30 4.21
CA TYR A 263 5.30 -18.19 2.99
C TYR A 263 5.96 -17.36 1.87
N SER A 264 6.98 -16.55 2.18
CA SER A 264 7.70 -15.73 1.20
C SER A 264 9.08 -16.28 0.80
N GLN A 265 9.48 -17.44 1.32
CA GLN A 265 10.85 -17.95 1.19
C GLN A 265 11.24 -18.36 -0.25
N HIS A 266 10.27 -18.61 -1.13
CA HIS A 266 10.48 -19.08 -2.50
C HIS A 266 10.17 -17.99 -3.52
N GLY A 267 10.96 -16.90 -3.49
CA GLY A 267 10.77 -15.79 -4.44
C GLY A 267 9.56 -14.91 -4.12
N GLY A 268 9.19 -14.79 -2.84
CA GLY A 268 8.08 -13.96 -2.39
C GLY A 268 6.75 -14.71 -2.26
N LEU A 269 5.81 -14.08 -1.55
CA LEU A 269 4.50 -14.66 -1.26
C LEU A 269 3.64 -14.92 -2.50
N ALA A 270 3.74 -14.08 -3.54
CA ALA A 270 3.01 -14.24 -4.80
C ALA A 270 3.35 -15.56 -5.50
N ASN A 271 4.56 -16.06 -5.24
CA ASN A 271 5.09 -17.31 -5.78
C ASN A 271 4.83 -18.52 -4.87
N TRP A 272 4.10 -18.34 -3.77
CA TRP A 272 3.69 -19.46 -2.94
C TRP A 272 2.77 -20.40 -3.72
N ARG A 273 3.14 -21.69 -3.71
CA ARG A 273 2.35 -22.80 -4.27
C ARG A 273 2.43 -23.95 -3.27
N ASP A 274 1.28 -24.50 -2.90
CA ASP A 274 1.20 -25.62 -1.95
C ASP A 274 2.03 -26.84 -2.38
N SER A 275 2.29 -26.99 -3.69
CA SER A 275 3.07 -28.08 -4.28
C SER A 275 4.60 -27.93 -4.16
N ILE A 276 5.13 -26.86 -3.55
CA ILE A 276 6.59 -26.71 -3.30
C ILE A 276 7.02 -27.43 -2.00
N GLN A 277 6.08 -28.14 -1.34
CA GLN A 277 6.33 -28.88 -0.10
C GLN A 277 6.88 -30.31 -0.29
N ASP A 278 7.24 -30.72 -1.52
CA ASP A 278 7.85 -32.03 -1.81
C ASP A 278 9.39 -31.97 -1.90
#